data_AF-A0A345CYX1-F1
#
_entry.id   AF-A0A345CYX1-F1
#
_cell.length_a   1.000
_cell.length_b   1.000
_cell.length_c   1.000
_cell.angle_alpha   90.00
_cell.angle_beta   90.00
_cell.angle_gamma   90.00
#
_symmetry.space_group_name_H-M   'P 1'
#
loop_
_entity.id
_entity.type
_entity.pdbx_description
1 polymer ?
#
loop_
_entity_poly.entity_id
_entity_poly.type
_entity_poly.pdbx_seq_one_letter_code
_entity_poly.pdbx_strand_id
1 'polypeptide(L)'
;MSNVLDSAHAQTAMADVRAAIRGTVERDDVTYSTIARESAISSTALSQFMNESYPGDNSKIAGQLSVWLENRSRRTNEMPEAPDFVQTRTVRQIWSALQYAQLAQCITVIYGSPGVGKTRSLQQFAAERPNVWLITVSPSRASISEALYEMALELGVGDAPRRAAGPGYTQEAARNAGPADY
;
A
#
# COMPACT_ATOMS: atom_id res chain seq x y z
N MET A 1 32.23 -0.09 -50.28
CA MET A 1 31.25 -1.12 -49.86
C MET A 1 30.78 -0.97 -48.41
N SER A 2 31.19 0.08 -47.68
CA SER A 2 30.81 0.33 -46.27
C SER A 2 29.44 1.02 -46.07
N ASN A 3 29.00 1.90 -46.98
CA ASN A 3 27.78 2.70 -46.77
C ASN A 3 26.45 1.93 -46.79
N VAL A 4 26.38 0.74 -47.39
CA VAL A 4 25.11 -0.01 -47.52
C VAL A 4 24.75 -0.74 -46.22
N LEU A 5 25.74 -1.11 -45.42
CA LEU A 5 25.51 -1.77 -44.14
C LEU A 5 25.05 -0.77 -43.08
N ASP A 6 25.64 0.43 -43.02
CA ASP A 6 25.25 1.46 -42.04
C ASP A 6 23.81 1.98 -42.26
N SER A 7 23.38 2.12 -43.51
CA SER A 7 22.01 2.55 -43.83
C SER A 7 20.97 1.49 -43.50
N ALA A 8 21.30 0.20 -43.68
CA ALA A 8 20.42 -0.90 -43.28
C ALA A 8 20.20 -0.94 -41.77
N HIS A 9 21.25 -0.80 -40.96
CA HIS A 9 21.13 -0.77 -39.50
C HIS A 9 20.33 0.44 -39.01
N ALA A 10 20.51 1.62 -39.64
CA ALA A 10 19.74 2.82 -39.30
C ALA A 10 18.24 2.64 -39.58
N GLN A 11 17.89 1.98 -40.70
CA GLN A 11 16.50 1.70 -41.04
C GLN A 11 15.87 0.69 -40.08
N THR A 12 16.60 -0.35 -39.67
CA THR A 12 16.15 -1.32 -38.65
C THR A 12 15.89 -0.63 -37.31
N ALA A 13 16.81 0.21 -36.84
CA ALA A 13 16.64 0.94 -35.59
C ALA A 13 15.41 1.87 -35.59
N MET A 14 15.12 2.54 -36.72
CA MET A 14 13.91 3.36 -36.85
C MET A 14 12.62 2.53 -36.82
N ALA A 15 12.65 1.34 -37.44
CA ALA A 15 11.52 0.42 -37.40
C ALA A 15 11.24 -0.07 -35.97
N ASP A 16 12.29 -0.34 -35.19
CA ASP A 16 12.17 -0.75 -33.78
C ASP A 16 11.53 0.36 -32.92
N VAL A 17 11.93 1.63 -33.12
CA VAL A 17 11.32 2.77 -32.41
C VAL A 17 9.83 2.90 -32.75
N ARG A 18 9.45 2.75 -34.02
CA ARG A 18 8.03 2.76 -34.43
C ARG A 18 7.25 1.63 -33.77
N ALA A 19 7.81 0.42 -33.75
CA ALA A 19 7.19 -0.73 -33.12
C ALA A 19 7.00 -0.53 -31.60
N ALA A 20 8.01 0.01 -30.92
CA ALA A 20 7.95 0.32 -29.49
C ALA A 20 6.89 1.38 -29.16
N ILE A 21 6.76 2.43 -29.99
CA ILE A 21 5.73 3.45 -29.83
C ILE A 21 4.32 2.86 -30.04
N ARG A 22 4.11 2.05 -31.09
CA ARG A 22 2.81 1.36 -31.30
C ARG A 22 2.46 0.49 -30.10
N GLY A 23 3.41 -0.32 -29.62
CA GLY A 23 3.20 -1.16 -28.46
C GLY A 23 2.89 -0.37 -27.17
N THR A 24 3.42 0.84 -27.03
CA THR A 24 3.11 1.70 -25.88
C THR A 24 1.68 2.24 -25.96
N VAL A 25 1.22 2.66 -27.15
CA VAL A 25 -0.16 3.16 -27.35
C VAL A 25 -1.20 2.06 -27.21
N GLU A 26 -0.87 0.81 -27.55
CA GLU A 26 -1.78 -0.33 -27.42
C GLU A 26 -1.88 -0.86 -25.97
N ARG A 27 -0.77 -0.83 -25.22
CA ARG A 27 -0.72 -1.38 -23.85
C ARG A 27 -1.10 -0.38 -22.78
N ASP A 28 -0.73 0.90 -22.97
CA ASP A 28 -0.95 1.95 -22.00
C ASP A 28 -2.05 2.90 -22.50
N ASP A 29 -2.77 3.56 -21.59
CA ASP A 29 -3.76 4.60 -21.92
C ASP A 29 -3.08 5.92 -22.34
N VAL A 30 -2.16 5.85 -23.31
CA VAL A 30 -1.40 6.99 -23.82
C VAL A 30 -1.67 7.17 -25.30
N THR A 31 -2.04 8.39 -25.68
CA THR A 31 -2.36 8.75 -27.06
C THR A 31 -1.15 9.33 -27.80
N TYR A 32 -1.15 9.24 -29.13
CA TYR A 32 -0.14 9.85 -29.99
C TYR A 32 0.00 11.38 -29.77
N SER A 33 -1.06 12.07 -29.39
CA SER A 33 -1.02 13.50 -29.07
C SER A 33 -0.26 13.78 -27.77
N THR A 34 -0.41 12.92 -26.76
CA THR A 34 0.37 12.99 -25.52
C THR A 34 1.84 12.72 -25.79
N ILE A 35 2.16 11.69 -26.58
CA ILE A 35 3.53 11.36 -26.97
C ILE A 35 4.19 12.54 -27.68
N ALA A 36 3.54 13.09 -28.71
CA ALA A 36 4.04 14.26 -29.45
C ALA A 36 4.37 15.44 -28.53
N ARG A 37 3.47 15.75 -27.58
CA ARG A 37 3.67 16.83 -26.62
C ARG A 37 4.85 16.57 -25.68
N GLU A 38 4.99 15.36 -25.16
CA GLU A 38 6.04 15.00 -24.21
C GLU A 38 7.41 14.81 -24.87
N SER A 39 7.45 14.37 -26.13
CA SER A 39 8.69 14.20 -26.91
C SER A 39 9.10 15.48 -27.66
N ALA A 40 8.36 16.59 -27.50
CA ALA A 40 8.57 17.86 -28.20
C ALA A 40 8.60 17.73 -29.74
N ILE A 41 7.76 16.84 -30.28
CA ILE A 41 7.58 16.62 -31.72
C ILE A 41 6.17 17.10 -32.11
N SER A 42 5.99 17.69 -33.29
CA SER A 42 4.65 18.06 -33.75
C SER A 42 3.81 16.80 -34.05
N SER A 43 2.50 16.84 -33.77
CA SER A 43 1.59 15.72 -34.05
C SER A 43 1.64 15.29 -35.52
N THR A 44 1.77 16.24 -36.44
CA THR A 44 1.93 15.99 -37.87
C THR A 44 3.24 15.26 -38.17
N ALA A 45 4.36 15.70 -37.59
CA ALA A 45 5.66 15.05 -37.81
C ALA A 45 5.69 13.64 -37.21
N LEU A 46 5.09 13.43 -36.04
CA LEU A 46 4.95 12.10 -35.44
C LEU A 46 4.12 11.17 -36.34
N SER A 47 2.95 11.63 -36.81
CA SER A 47 2.09 10.84 -37.70
C SER A 47 2.81 10.48 -39.02
N GLN A 48 3.50 11.45 -39.62
CA GLN A 48 4.29 11.21 -40.83
C GLN A 48 5.47 10.25 -40.59
N PHE A 49 6.13 10.34 -39.43
CA PHE A 49 7.19 9.41 -39.04
C PHE A 49 6.66 7.99 -38.85
N MET A 50 5.50 7.82 -38.21
CA MET A 50 4.85 6.53 -38.00
C MET A 50 4.37 5.85 -39.30
N ASN A 51 4.05 6.67 -40.32
CA ASN A 51 3.62 6.25 -41.65
C ASN A 51 4.76 6.23 -42.68
N GLU A 52 6.01 6.41 -42.24
CA GLU A 52 7.22 6.41 -43.09
C GLU A 52 7.23 7.47 -44.21
N SER A 53 6.38 8.49 -44.10
CA SER A 53 6.18 9.54 -45.11
C SER A 53 6.84 10.87 -44.75
N TYR A 54 7.63 10.93 -43.67
CA TYR A 54 8.25 12.18 -43.22
C TYR A 54 9.47 12.51 -44.08
N PRO A 55 9.46 13.65 -44.81
CA PRO A 55 10.53 14.02 -45.74
C PRO A 55 11.74 14.68 -45.05
N GLY A 56 11.64 14.96 -43.74
CA GLY A 56 12.68 15.60 -42.96
C GLY A 56 13.66 14.61 -42.32
N ASP A 57 14.31 15.06 -41.26
CA ASP A 57 15.29 14.26 -40.52
C ASP A 57 14.60 13.23 -39.60
N ASN A 58 14.42 12.03 -40.14
CA ASN A 58 13.87 10.88 -39.42
C ASN A 58 14.77 10.43 -38.27
N SER A 59 16.10 10.65 -38.34
CA SER A 59 17.04 10.22 -37.30
C SER A 59 16.85 11.03 -36.01
N LYS A 60 16.61 12.34 -36.17
CA LYS A 60 16.30 13.25 -35.07
C LYS A 60 15.00 12.88 -34.36
N ILE A 61 13.94 12.58 -35.11
CA ILE A 61 12.66 12.15 -34.53
C ILE A 61 12.81 10.82 -33.79
N ALA A 62 13.50 9.85 -34.41
CA ALA A 62 13.75 8.56 -33.76
C ALA A 62 14.55 8.72 -32.46
N GLY A 63 15.55 9.60 -32.42
CA GLY A 63 16.31 9.91 -31.20
C GLY A 63 15.44 10.51 -30.09
N GLN A 64 14.60 11.50 -30.41
CA GLN A 64 13.68 12.11 -29.43
C GLN A 64 12.68 11.11 -28.87
N LEU A 65 12.13 10.23 -29.72
CA LEU A 65 11.20 9.17 -29.29
C LEU A 65 11.90 8.10 -28.45
N SER A 66 13.15 7.75 -28.77
CA SER A 66 13.94 6.80 -27.99
C SER A 66 14.22 7.31 -26.58
N VAL A 67 14.61 8.59 -26.46
CA VAL A 67 14.80 9.25 -25.15
C VAL A 67 13.49 9.32 -24.37
N TRP A 68 12.37 9.58 -25.04
CA TRP A 68 11.06 9.56 -24.40
C TRP A 68 10.69 8.17 -23.85
N LEU A 69 10.90 7.12 -24.66
CA LEU A 69 10.68 5.73 -24.25
C LEU A 69 11.55 5.34 -23.05
N GLU A 70 12.83 5.74 -23.06
CA GLU A 70 13.76 5.49 -21.95
C GLU A 70 13.31 6.20 -20.67
N ASN A 71 12.95 7.48 -20.76
CA ASN A 71 12.46 8.24 -19.60
C ASN A 71 11.17 7.66 -19.03
N ARG A 72 10.29 7.14 -19.88
CA ARG A 72 9.07 6.46 -19.44
C ARG A 72 9.38 5.16 -18.72
N SER A 73 10.25 4.33 -19.28
CA SER A 73 10.69 3.08 -18.64
C SER A 73 11.34 3.35 -17.27
N ARG A 74 12.17 4.38 -17.17
CA ARG A 74 12.73 4.84 -15.89
C ARG A 74 11.65 5.29 -14.92
N ARG A 75 10.66 6.08 -15.34
CA ARG A 75 9.54 6.46 -14.45
C ARG A 75 8.78 5.26 -13.93
N THR A 76 8.50 4.26 -14.76
CA THR A 76 7.75 3.07 -14.34
C THR A 76 8.57 2.15 -13.44
N ASN A 77 9.86 1.95 -13.73
CA ASN A 77 10.72 1.03 -12.97
C ASN A 77 11.41 1.66 -11.75
N GLU A 78 11.66 2.97 -11.78
CA GLU A 78 12.46 3.68 -10.77
C GLU A 78 11.62 4.55 -9.83
N MET A 79 10.33 4.80 -10.11
CA MET A 79 9.43 5.39 -9.11
C MET A 79 8.91 4.27 -8.20
N PRO A 80 9.38 4.16 -6.95
CA PRO A 80 8.84 3.17 -6.04
C PRO A 80 7.40 3.55 -5.72
N GLU A 81 6.49 2.59 -5.76
CA GLU A 81 5.20 2.77 -5.09
C GLU A 81 5.45 3.07 -3.62
N ALA A 82 4.77 4.11 -3.11
CA ALA A 82 4.91 4.47 -1.71
C ALA A 82 4.44 3.28 -0.85
N PRO A 83 5.26 2.80 0.09
CA PRO A 83 4.88 1.67 0.91
C PRO A 83 3.65 2.01 1.77
N ASP A 84 2.70 1.08 1.84
CA ASP A 84 1.45 1.23 2.62
C ASP A 84 1.68 1.48 4.12
N PHE A 85 2.82 1.02 4.63
CA PHE A 85 3.24 1.18 6.01
C PHE A 85 4.75 1.35 6.12
N VAL A 86 5.16 2.41 6.82
CA VAL A 86 6.58 2.68 7.11
C VAL A 86 6.89 2.36 8.55
N GLN A 87 7.83 1.44 8.77
CA GLN A 87 8.33 1.12 10.11
C GLN A 87 9.18 2.27 10.67
N THR A 88 8.54 3.16 11.41
CA THR A 88 9.22 4.24 12.13
C THR A 88 9.90 3.72 13.40
N ARG A 89 10.68 4.58 14.08
CA ARG A 89 11.25 4.24 15.40
C ARG A 89 10.16 3.88 16.41
N THR A 90 9.05 4.61 16.42
CA THR A 90 7.92 4.38 17.33
C THR A 90 7.28 3.00 17.09
N VAL A 91 7.09 2.62 15.82
CA VAL A 91 6.58 1.29 15.44
C VAL A 91 7.45 0.20 16.04
N ARG A 92 8.77 0.29 15.85
CA ARG A 92 9.72 -0.71 16.37
C ARG A 92 9.66 -0.83 17.88
N GLN A 93 9.57 0.28 18.61
CA GLN A 93 9.45 0.26 20.06
C GLN A 93 8.15 -0.42 20.54
N ILE A 94 7.04 -0.10 19.89
CA ILE A 94 5.74 -0.73 20.17
C ILE A 94 5.82 -2.23 19.93
N TRP A 95 6.35 -2.65 18.78
CA TRP A 95 6.46 -4.06 18.42
C TRP A 95 7.40 -4.84 19.33
N SER A 96 8.51 -4.24 19.76
CA SER A 96 9.39 -4.86 20.75
C SER A 96 8.68 -5.05 22.10
N ALA A 97 7.87 -4.08 22.53
CA ALA A 97 7.09 -4.18 23.77
C ALA A 97 6.02 -5.29 23.68
N LEU A 98 5.34 -5.42 22.53
CA LEU A 98 4.37 -6.49 22.29
C LEU A 98 5.02 -7.87 22.25
N GLN A 99 6.14 -8.01 21.54
CA GLN A 99 6.89 -9.27 21.48
C GLN A 99 7.41 -9.67 22.86
N TYR A 100 7.93 -8.72 23.64
CA TYR A 100 8.33 -8.97 25.02
C TYR A 100 7.15 -9.47 25.86
N ALA A 101 5.99 -8.82 25.78
CA ALA A 101 4.78 -9.23 26.51
C ALA A 101 4.31 -10.65 26.12
N GLN A 102 4.41 -11.00 24.83
CA GLN A 102 4.12 -12.35 24.35
C GLN A 102 5.11 -13.37 24.91
N LEU A 103 6.41 -13.09 24.92
CA LEU A 103 7.41 -14.03 25.44
C LEU A 103 7.33 -14.18 26.96
N ALA A 104 7.11 -13.08 27.68
CA ALA A 104 7.05 -13.06 29.13
C ALA A 104 5.66 -13.39 29.70
N GLN A 105 4.66 -13.62 28.85
CA GLN A 105 3.26 -13.90 29.24
C GLN A 105 2.72 -12.86 30.23
N CYS A 106 2.92 -11.57 29.93
CA CYS A 106 2.56 -10.47 30.82
C CYS A 106 1.81 -9.35 30.09
N ILE A 107 1.30 -8.39 30.86
CA ILE A 107 0.59 -7.22 30.34
C ILE A 107 1.57 -6.06 30.17
N THR A 108 1.56 -5.43 28.99
CA THR A 108 2.35 -4.22 28.69
C THR A 108 1.43 -3.04 28.41
N VAL A 109 1.85 -1.83 28.79
CA VAL A 109 1.11 -0.59 28.58
C VAL A 109 1.88 0.29 27.60
N ILE A 110 1.22 0.67 26.51
CA ILE A 110 1.78 1.55 25.49
C ILE A 110 1.06 2.90 25.57
N TYR A 111 1.80 3.97 25.85
CA TYR A 111 1.30 5.35 25.91
C TYR A 111 2.21 6.30 25.14
N GLY A 112 1.71 7.50 24.84
CA GLY A 112 2.48 8.54 24.14
C GLY A 112 1.57 9.56 23.48
N SER A 113 2.17 10.61 22.90
CA SER A 113 1.42 11.71 22.30
C SER A 113 0.42 11.25 21.21
N PRO A 114 -0.71 11.93 21.04
CA PRO A 114 -1.60 11.70 19.90
C PRO A 114 -0.86 11.80 18.56
N GLY A 115 -1.27 11.03 17.56
CA GLY A 115 -0.70 11.11 16.20
C GLY A 115 0.63 10.37 15.98
N VAL A 116 1.29 9.83 17.01
CA VAL A 116 2.59 9.11 16.85
C VAL A 116 2.49 7.72 16.20
N GLY A 117 1.31 7.33 15.71
CA GLY A 117 1.11 6.07 14.99
C GLY A 117 0.83 4.84 15.85
N LYS A 118 0.47 4.99 17.15
CA LYS A 118 0.17 3.86 18.04
C LYS A 118 -0.86 2.90 17.45
N THR A 119 -2.05 3.40 17.15
CA THR A 119 -3.17 2.60 16.60
C THR A 119 -2.80 1.91 15.30
N ARG A 120 -2.14 2.64 14.37
CA ARG A 120 -1.70 2.08 13.09
C ARG A 120 -0.65 0.98 13.28
N SER A 121 0.26 1.16 14.24
CA SER A 121 1.27 0.15 14.57
C SER A 121 0.65 -1.14 15.11
N LEU A 122 -0.40 -1.03 15.93
CA LEU A 122 -1.14 -2.18 16.48
C LEU A 122 -1.92 -2.92 15.38
N GLN A 123 -2.61 -2.19 14.50
CA GLN A 123 -3.32 -2.76 13.36
C GLN A 123 -2.39 -3.55 12.44
N GLN A 124 -1.23 -2.96 12.09
CA GLN A 124 -0.24 -3.63 11.27
C GLN A 124 0.34 -4.88 11.97
N PHE A 125 0.63 -4.78 13.28
CA PHE A 125 1.17 -5.91 14.04
C PHE A 125 0.23 -7.12 14.04
N ALA A 126 -1.09 -6.88 14.17
CA ALA A 126 -2.11 -7.92 14.14
C ALA A 126 -2.37 -8.48 12.72
N ALA A 127 -2.27 -7.64 11.68
CA ALA A 127 -2.43 -8.08 10.30
C ALA A 127 -1.29 -9.01 9.83
N GLU A 128 -0.07 -8.81 10.33
CA GLU A 128 1.12 -9.57 9.90
C GLU A 128 1.34 -10.88 10.66
N ARG A 129 0.68 -11.10 11.81
CA ARG A 129 1.01 -12.20 12.72
C ARG A 129 -0.22 -13.04 13.06
N PRO A 130 -0.13 -14.39 12.98
CA PRO A 130 -1.20 -15.26 13.47
C PRO A 130 -1.30 -15.17 15.00
N ASN A 131 -2.46 -15.53 15.55
CA ASN A 131 -2.73 -15.58 17.00
C ASN A 131 -2.57 -14.22 17.72
N VAL A 132 -2.86 -13.13 17.01
CA VAL A 132 -2.96 -11.78 17.57
C VAL A 132 -4.35 -11.24 17.31
N TRP A 133 -5.07 -10.87 18.38
CA TRP A 133 -6.39 -10.25 18.28
C TRP A 133 -6.30 -8.79 18.73
N LEU A 134 -6.83 -7.88 17.90
CA LEU A 134 -6.91 -6.46 18.21
C LEU A 134 -8.34 -6.12 18.62
N ILE A 135 -8.52 -5.74 19.89
CA ILE A 135 -9.82 -5.33 20.42
C ILE A 135 -9.80 -3.82 20.64
N THR A 136 -10.81 -3.13 20.11
CA THR A 136 -10.99 -1.69 20.32
C THR A 136 -12.11 -1.48 21.32
N VAL A 137 -11.78 -0.90 22.47
CA VAL A 137 -12.73 -0.65 23.56
C VAL A 137 -13.14 0.82 23.56
N SER A 138 -14.43 1.09 23.74
CA SER A 138 -14.93 2.45 23.93
C SER A 138 -14.32 3.09 25.18
N PRO A 139 -13.97 4.39 25.17
CA PRO A 139 -13.46 5.10 26.35
C PRO A 139 -14.32 4.92 27.60
N SER A 140 -15.64 4.78 27.43
CA SER A 140 -16.61 4.57 28.51
C SER A 140 -16.48 3.22 29.22
N ARG A 141 -15.80 2.25 28.61
CA ARG A 141 -15.50 0.91 29.16
C ARG A 141 -14.00 0.59 29.16
N ALA A 142 -13.14 1.59 28.98
CA ALA A 142 -11.70 1.40 28.73
C ALA A 142 -10.87 1.11 30.00
N SER A 143 -11.52 0.83 31.13
CA SER A 143 -10.77 0.35 32.30
C SER A 143 -10.26 -1.07 32.02
N ILE A 144 -9.01 -1.35 32.41
CA ILE A 144 -8.37 -2.65 32.17
C ILE A 144 -9.23 -3.80 32.72
N SER A 145 -9.80 -3.61 33.92
CA SER A 145 -10.63 -4.62 34.57
C SER A 145 -11.93 -4.89 33.82
N GLU A 146 -12.60 -3.85 33.31
CA GLU A 146 -13.84 -4.00 32.54
C GLU A 146 -13.58 -4.63 31.17
N ALA A 147 -12.51 -4.23 30.50
CA ALA A 147 -12.10 -4.85 29.23
C ALA A 147 -11.74 -6.35 29.40
N LEU A 148 -10.99 -6.70 30.45
CA LEU A 148 -10.68 -8.10 30.77
C LEU A 148 -11.94 -8.90 31.13
N TYR A 149 -12.86 -8.28 31.84
CA TYR A 149 -14.12 -8.89 32.25
C TYR A 149 -15.03 -9.19 31.04
N GLU A 150 -15.18 -8.24 30.11
CA GLU A 150 -15.93 -8.45 28.86
C GLU A 150 -15.29 -9.58 28.02
N MET A 151 -13.96 -9.61 27.90
CA MET A 151 -13.27 -10.71 27.23
C MET A 151 -13.49 -12.06 27.92
N ALA A 152 -13.45 -12.10 29.26
CA ALA A 152 -13.66 -13.32 30.03
C ALA A 152 -15.07 -13.88 29.84
N LEU A 153 -16.08 -13.00 29.81
CA LEU A 153 -17.46 -13.38 29.51
C LEU A 153 -17.60 -14.01 28.12
N GLU A 154 -17.06 -13.37 27.08
CA GLU A 154 -17.12 -13.87 25.71
C GLU A 154 -16.38 -15.21 25.54
N LEU A 155 -15.32 -15.44 26.33
CA LEU A 155 -14.60 -16.71 26.36
C LEU A 155 -15.27 -17.78 27.23
N GLY A 156 -16.40 -17.49 27.87
CA GLY A 156 -17.11 -18.43 28.75
C GLY A 156 -16.41 -18.69 30.09
N VAL A 157 -15.51 -17.80 30.51
CA VAL A 157 -14.82 -17.88 31.80
C VAL A 157 -15.76 -17.37 32.90
N GLY A 158 -16.51 -18.30 33.49
CA GLY A 158 -17.64 -18.02 34.40
C GLY A 158 -17.30 -17.36 35.74
N ASP A 159 -16.02 -17.32 36.14
CA ASP A 159 -15.58 -16.84 37.46
C ASP A 159 -14.63 -15.62 37.38
N ALA A 160 -14.91 -14.71 36.44
CA ALA A 160 -14.17 -13.46 36.34
C ALA A 160 -14.50 -12.55 37.56
N PRO A 161 -13.49 -12.09 38.33
CA PRO A 161 -13.74 -11.31 39.54
C PRO A 161 -14.41 -9.97 39.19
N ARG A 162 -15.74 -9.91 39.35
CA ARG A 162 -16.49 -8.66 39.27
C ARG A 162 -16.11 -7.80 40.47
N ARG A 163 -15.82 -6.52 40.26
CA ARG A 163 -15.94 -5.54 41.35
C ARG A 163 -17.37 -5.65 41.87
N ALA A 164 -17.54 -5.84 43.18
CA ALA A 164 -18.85 -5.78 43.82
C ALA A 164 -19.56 -4.50 43.35
N ALA A 165 -20.65 -4.67 42.62
CA ALA A 165 -21.32 -3.56 41.96
C ALA A 165 -21.79 -2.54 43.00
N GLY A 166 -21.53 -1.26 42.75
CA GLY A 166 -22.11 -0.16 43.52
C GLY A 166 -23.65 -0.16 43.42
N PRO A 167 -24.35 0.66 44.24
CA PRO A 167 -25.74 0.44 44.66
C PRO A 167 -26.85 0.52 43.59
N GLY A 168 -26.53 0.57 42.29
CA GLY A 168 -27.50 0.79 41.20
C GLY A 168 -27.66 -0.34 40.19
N TYR A 169 -26.84 -1.42 40.24
CA TYR A 169 -26.78 -2.42 39.16
C TYR A 169 -27.53 -3.73 39.43
N THR A 170 -28.13 -3.90 40.62
CA THR A 170 -28.60 -5.22 41.10
C THR A 170 -30.04 -5.59 40.76
N GLN A 171 -30.86 -4.70 40.18
CA GLN A 171 -32.28 -5.04 39.95
C GLN A 171 -32.62 -5.59 38.55
N GLU A 172 -31.88 -5.26 37.50
CA GLU A 172 -32.18 -5.76 36.15
C GLU A 172 -31.52 -7.11 35.83
N ALA A 173 -30.30 -7.37 36.34
CA ALA A 173 -29.56 -8.59 36.02
C ALA A 173 -30.14 -9.85 36.69
N ALA A 174 -30.78 -9.72 37.85
CA ALA A 174 -31.40 -10.85 38.55
C ALA A 174 -32.68 -11.36 37.87
N ARG A 175 -33.24 -10.62 36.91
CA ARG A 175 -34.51 -10.94 36.27
C ARG A 175 -34.38 -11.84 35.03
N ASN A 176 -33.18 -11.92 34.44
CA ASN A 176 -32.91 -12.65 33.19
C ASN A 176 -32.02 -13.91 33.37
N ALA A 177 -31.56 -14.21 34.58
CA ALA A 177 -30.89 -15.47 34.86
C ALA A 177 -31.92 -16.57 35.16
N GLY A 178 -32.54 -17.12 34.10
CA GLY A 178 -33.22 -18.42 34.19
C GLY A 178 -32.22 -19.53 34.53
N PRO A 179 -32.69 -20.69 35.06
CA PRO A 179 -31.78 -21.75 35.49
C PRO A 179 -30.99 -22.27 34.29
N ALA A 180 -29.67 -22.35 34.44
CA ALA A 180 -28.79 -22.93 33.46
C ALA A 180 -29.01 -24.44 33.44
N ASP A 181 -29.70 -24.93 32.40
CA ASP A 181 -29.65 -26.34 32.03
C ASP A 181 -28.36 -26.60 31.24
N TYR A 182 -27.69 -27.71 31.60
CA TYR A 182 -26.37 -28.15 31.14
C TYR A 182 -26.21 -28.28 29.63
#